data_AF-A0A0A2USR0-F1
#
_entry.id   AF-A0A0A2USR0-F1
#
_cell.length_a   1.000
_cell.length_b   1.000
_cell.length_c   1.000
_cell.angle_alpha   90.00
_cell.angle_beta   90.00
_cell.angle_gamma   90.00
#
_symmetry.space_group_name_H-M   'P 1'
#
loop_
_entity.id
_entity.type
_entity.pdbx_description
1 polymer ?
#
loop_
_entity_poly.entity_id
_entity_poly.type
_entity_poly.pdbx_seq_one_letter_code
_entity_poly.pdbx_strand_id
1 'polypeptide(L)'
;MSVFNGNIFEGEFAHDLDSFYVKSVKSVETGSNLSEDQVEELLNYLVQHQGQSTAITINDQMPMMLEAEEVQCLIGELRFIKSHLD
;
A
#
# COMPACT_ATOMS: atom_id res chain seq x y z
N MET A 1 14.06 -3.47 11.00
CA MET A 1 12.70 -3.68 10.48
C MET A 1 11.74 -2.99 11.44
N SER A 2 11.10 -1.94 10.96
CA SER A 2 10.08 -1.19 11.71
C SER A 2 8.72 -1.66 11.23
N VAL A 3 7.80 -1.98 12.16
CA VAL A 3 6.47 -2.51 11.82
C VAL A 3 5.49 -1.37 11.56
N PHE A 4 4.66 -1.51 10.54
CA PHE A 4 3.54 -0.65 10.22
C PHE A 4 2.23 -1.43 10.34
N ASN A 5 1.27 -0.89 11.10
CA ASN A 5 -0.08 -1.44 11.22
C ASN A 5 -1.07 -0.35 10.86
N GLY A 6 -1.44 -0.29 9.58
CA GLY A 6 -2.54 0.54 9.07
C GLY A 6 -3.87 -0.19 9.13
N ASN A 7 -4.92 0.46 8.62
CA ASN A 7 -6.23 -0.14 8.46
C ASN A 7 -6.31 -0.98 7.18
N ILE A 8 -5.61 -0.57 6.13
CA ILE A 8 -5.62 -1.27 4.84
C ILE A 8 -4.34 -2.07 4.66
N PHE A 9 -3.17 -1.47 4.90
CA PHE A 9 -1.87 -2.15 4.81
C PHE A 9 -1.31 -2.47 6.19
N GLU A 10 -0.81 -3.69 6.35
CA GLU A 10 0.08 -4.06 7.45
C GLU A 10 1.37 -4.60 6.84
N GLY A 11 2.50 -4.30 7.48
CA GLY A 11 3.79 -4.67 6.91
C GLY A 11 4.98 -4.17 7.70
N GLU A 12 6.14 -4.24 7.07
CA GLU A 12 7.42 -3.89 7.68
C GLU A 12 8.28 -3.07 6.71
N PHE A 13 8.94 -2.04 7.23
CA PHE A 13 9.96 -1.30 6.49
C PHE A 13 11.25 -2.11 6.42
N ALA A 14 11.65 -2.49 5.21
CA ALA A 14 12.92 -3.12 4.88
C ALA A 14 13.90 -2.04 4.43
N HIS A 15 14.45 -1.31 5.42
CA HIS A 15 15.39 -0.20 5.20
C HIS A 15 16.71 -0.63 4.52
N ASP A 16 17.01 -1.93 4.48
CA ASP A 16 18.15 -2.48 3.75
C ASP A 16 17.88 -2.60 2.24
N LEU A 17 16.62 -2.50 1.83
CA LEU A 17 16.13 -2.70 0.47
C LEU A 17 15.33 -1.50 -0.07
N ASP A 18 15.28 -0.38 0.67
CA ASP A 18 14.45 0.80 0.38
C ASP A 18 13.04 0.42 -0.06
N SER A 19 12.45 -0.52 0.68
CA SER A 19 11.18 -1.14 0.33
C SER A 19 10.29 -1.38 1.54
N PHE A 20 9.01 -1.54 1.26
CA PHE A 20 7.98 -1.89 2.23
C PHE A 20 7.48 -3.31 1.95
N TYR A 21 7.68 -4.21 2.90
CA TYR A 21 7.13 -5.55 2.85
C TYR A 21 5.69 -5.52 3.33
N VAL A 22 4.74 -5.64 2.40
CA VAL A 22 3.32 -5.80 2.69
C VAL A 22 3.09 -7.22 3.18
N LYS A 23 2.59 -7.33 4.41
CA LYS A 23 2.19 -8.58 5.05
C LYS A 23 0.69 -8.84 4.91
N SER A 24 -0.14 -7.80 4.92
CA SER A 24 -1.58 -7.95 4.68
C SER A 24 -2.16 -6.72 3.98
N VAL A 25 -3.20 -6.95 3.19
CA VAL A 25 -4.04 -5.92 2.58
C VAL A 25 -5.51 -6.23 2.91
N LYS A 26 -6.23 -5.32 3.58
CA LYS A 26 -7.62 -5.54 4.05
C LYS A 26 -7.79 -6.88 4.79
N SER A 27 -6.86 -7.18 5.71
CA SER A 27 -6.81 -8.46 6.44
C SER A 27 -6.57 -9.71 5.57
N VAL A 28 -6.33 -9.57 4.27
CA VAL A 28 -5.89 -10.66 3.39
C VAL A 28 -4.38 -10.74 3.46
N GLU A 29 -3.86 -11.85 3.97
CA GLU A 29 -2.42 -12.08 4.03
C GLU A 29 -1.79 -12.05 2.63
N THR A 30 -0.64 -11.38 2.56
CA THR A 30 0.20 -11.25 1.37
C THR A 30 1.67 -11.38 1.79
N GLY A 31 2.53 -11.50 0.80
CA GLY A 31 3.98 -11.43 0.99
C GLY A 31 4.58 -10.71 -0.20
N SER A 32 4.41 -9.40 -0.23
CA SER A 32 4.76 -8.56 -1.38
C SER A 32 5.71 -7.46 -0.96
N ASN A 33 6.85 -7.34 -1.62
CA ASN A 33 7.68 -6.15 -1.48
C ASN A 33 7.19 -5.08 -2.44
N LEU A 34 7.04 -3.86 -1.93
CA LEU A 34 6.83 -2.66 -2.72
C LEU A 34 8.09 -1.81 -2.61
N SER A 35 8.78 -1.57 -3.72
CA SER A 35 9.83 -0.54 -3.77
C SER A 35 9.21 0.85 -3.60
N GLU A 36 10.04 1.85 -3.32
CA GLU A 36 9.62 3.25 -3.30
C GLU A 36 8.87 3.66 -4.58
N ASP A 37 9.40 3.32 -5.76
CA ASP A 37 8.76 3.59 -7.05
C ASP A 37 7.36 2.95 -7.14
N GLN A 38 7.20 1.71 -6.68
CA GLN A 38 5.90 1.02 -6.70
C GLN A 38 4.91 1.64 -5.71
N VAL A 39 5.39 2.11 -4.55
CA VAL A 39 4.57 2.88 -3.59
C VAL A 39 4.11 4.19 -4.23
N GLU A 40 4.98 4.89 -4.93
CA GLU A 40 4.64 6.13 -5.63
C GLU A 40 3.67 5.91 -6.78
N GLU A 41 3.87 4.90 -7.62
CA GLU A 41 2.96 4.54 -8.71
C GLU A 41 1.55 4.19 -8.16
N LEU A 42 1.48 3.37 -7.11
CA LEU A 42 0.22 3.01 -6.48
C LEU A 42 -0.47 4.23 -5.85
N LEU A 43 0.29 5.09 -5.17
CA LEU A 43 -0.23 6.32 -4.58
C LEU A 43 -0.82 7.25 -5.66
N ASN A 44 -0.08 7.45 -6.75
CA ASN A 44 -0.50 8.30 -7.86
C ASN A 44 -1.77 7.75 -8.52
N TYR A 45 -1.83 6.44 -8.74
CA TYR A 45 -3.01 5.77 -9.27
C TYR A 45 -4.24 6.00 -8.38
N LEU A 46 -4.11 5.81 -7.07
CA LEU A 46 -5.21 5.97 -6.12
C LEU A 46 -5.66 7.43 -6.00
N VAL A 47 -4.73 8.39 -6.01
CA VAL A 47 -5.06 9.83 -5.99
C VAL A 47 -5.89 10.23 -7.23
N GLN A 48 -5.58 9.67 -8.40
CA GLN A 48 -6.38 9.90 -9.62
C GLN A 48 -7.80 9.31 -9.52
N HIS A 49 -8.00 8.31 -8.67
CA HIS A 49 -9.28 7.65 -8.45
C HIS A 49 -9.89 7.96 -7.07
N GLN A 50 -9.49 9.05 -6.44
CA GLN A 50 -9.99 9.43 -5.13
C GLN A 50 -11.52 9.67 -5.17
N GLY A 51 -12.24 9.11 -4.19
CA GLY A 51 -13.69 9.28 -4.06
C GLY A 51 -14.53 8.28 -4.88
N GLN A 52 -13.91 7.29 -5.53
CA GLN A 52 -14.60 6.19 -6.18
C GLN A 52 -13.99 4.84 -5.77
N SER A 53 -14.81 3.79 -5.78
CA SER A 53 -14.33 2.43 -5.55
C SER A 53 -13.37 2.04 -6.68
N THR A 54 -12.24 1.44 -6.32
CA THR A 54 -11.10 1.23 -7.22
C THR A 54 -10.56 -0.18 -7.04
N ALA A 55 -10.34 -0.88 -8.15
CA ALA A 55 -9.67 -2.17 -8.12
C ALA A 55 -8.15 -1.97 -8.07
N ILE A 56 -7.47 -2.56 -7.09
CA ILE A 56 -6.01 -2.60 -7.01
C ILE A 56 -5.50 -4.03 -7.14
N THR A 57 -4.27 -4.15 -7.62
CA THR A 57 -3.52 -5.41 -7.63
C THR A 57 -2.16 -5.14 -7.02
N ILE A 58 -1.79 -5.92 -6.00
CA ILE A 58 -0.47 -5.83 -5.36
C ILE A 58 0.36 -7.01 -5.87
N ASN A 59 1.36 -6.74 -6.70
CA ASN A 59 2.22 -7.74 -7.35
C ASN A 59 1.41 -8.92 -7.94
N ASP A 60 1.67 -10.15 -7.51
CA ASP A 60 1.09 -11.39 -8.06
C ASP A 60 -0.28 -11.76 -7.46
N GLN A 61 -0.92 -10.84 -6.73
CA GLN A 61 -2.20 -11.12 -6.08
C GLN A 61 -3.40 -10.97 -7.02
N MET A 62 -4.53 -11.56 -6.63
CA MET A 62 -5.80 -11.31 -7.32
C MET A 62 -6.23 -9.84 -7.13
N PRO A 63 -6.86 -9.22 -8.14
CA PRO A 63 -7.40 -7.87 -8.00
C PRO A 63 -8.40 -7.79 -6.85
N MET A 64 -8.24 -6.74 -6.05
CA MET A 64 -9.04 -6.43 -4.87
C MET A 64 -9.82 -5.14 -5.12
N MET A 65 -11.12 -5.15 -4.81
CA MET A 65 -11.91 -3.93 -4.80
C MET A 65 -11.71 -3.18 -3.47
N LEU A 66 -11.31 -1.92 -3.57
CA LEU A 66 -11.35 -0.94 -2.49
C LEU A 66 -12.59 -0.08 -2.64
N GLU A 67 -13.32 0.14 -1.57
CA GLU A 67 -14.37 1.15 -1.51
C GLU A 67 -13.77 2.56 -1.43
N ALA A 68 -14.55 3.58 -1.79
CA ALA A 68 -14.06 4.97 -1.85
C ALA A 68 -13.40 5.45 -0.54
N GLU A 69 -13.93 5.05 0.61
CA GLU A 69 -13.36 5.36 1.94
C GLU A 69 -12.03 4.63 2.17
N GLU A 70 -11.92 3.38 1.71
CA GLU A 70 -10.70 2.57 1.82
C GLU A 70 -9.62 3.11 0.89
N VAL A 71 -9.98 3.58 -0.31
CA VAL A 71 -9.07 4.30 -1.21
C VAL A 71 -8.49 5.52 -0.50
N GLN A 72 -9.34 6.32 0.15
CA GLN A 72 -8.88 7.49 0.89
C GLN A 72 -7.98 7.11 2.08
N CYS A 73 -8.30 6.03 2.81
CA CYS A 73 -7.47 5.52 3.88
C CYS A 73 -6.09 5.08 3.36
N LEU A 74 -6.08 4.26 2.30
CA LEU A 74 -4.86 3.73 1.71
C LEU A 74 -3.97 4.83 1.12
N ILE A 75 -4.53 5.89 0.53
CA ILE A 75 -3.75 7.08 0.11
C ILE A 75 -3.00 7.68 1.30
N GLY A 76 -3.65 7.80 2.46
CA GLY A 76 -3.03 8.31 3.69
C GLY A 76 -1.89 7.41 4.17
N GLU A 77 -2.13 6.10 4.19
CA GLU A 77 -1.14 5.10 4.59
C GLU A 77 0.07 5.08 3.64
N LEU A 78 -0.14 5.10 2.32
CA LEU A 78 0.94 5.14 1.34
C LEU A 78 1.76 6.41 1.40
N ARG A 79 1.16 7.56 1.72
CA ARG A 79 1.92 8.81 1.97
C ARG A 79 2.83 8.67 3.19
N PHE A 80 2.34 8.05 4.26
CA PHE A 80 3.14 7.77 5.45
C PHE A 80 4.26 6.77 5.14
N ILE A 81 3.96 5.69 4.41
CA ILE A 81 4.94 4.69 4.01
C ILE A 81 6.03 5.34 3.15
N LYS A 82 5.65 6.11 2.12
CA LYS A 82 6.59 6.82 1.25
C LYS A 82 7.56 7.70 2.04
N SER A 83 7.06 8.47 3.02
CA SER A 83 7.92 9.36 3.82
C SER A 83 8.93 8.64 4.74
N HIS A 84 8.89 7.31 4.81
CA HIS A 84 9.82 6.48 5.57
C HIS A 84 10.75 5.63 4.66
N LEU A 85 10.60 5.76 3.35
CA LEU A 85 11.47 5.13 2.34
C LEU A 85 12.51 6.13 1.75
N ASP A 86 12.33 7.44 1.97
CA ASP A 86 13.26 8.55 1.63
C ASP A 86 14.53 8.59 2.50
#